data_AF-A0A0S8JCJ2-F1
#
_entry.id   AF-A0A0S8JCJ2-F1
#
_cell.length_a   1.000
_cell.length_b   1.000
_cell.length_c   1.000
_cell.angle_alpha   90.00
_cell.angle_beta   90.00
_cell.angle_gamma   90.00
#
_symmetry.space_group_name_H-M   'P 1'
#
loop_
_entity.id
_entity.type
_entity.pdbx_description
1 polymer ?
#
loop_
_entity_poly.entity_id
_entity_poly.type
_entity_poly.pdbx_seq_one_letter_code
_entity_poly.pdbx_strand_id
1 'polypeptide(L)'
;MRRFFHNVAAWWSWRLDRKARFAIAVALAIIILIMVMSEVSMFPRFCLTCHYMVPYYDNWRTSTHNQVRCVTCHYPPTLDGWFEGKRQAASQLVTYMLNTYKTKPVAEIEDASCLRKGCHDKRLLAGAIQFKPVLFAHRPHLTQLRRGKVLRCTSCHSQIVQGEHITVTETTCFLCHFKGMEAGEAMPGCPSCHGAPEEIGAGRRIGYDHGEVVSRGLPCKQCHYSVTRGDGAVPRQQCLSCHGEMERLAFYDRSVLLHQYHVSDHKIECFECHLDIEHGLPEFAEGGPLNCQSCHPDHHWAERAMYTGSGGSGVEEMPSLMFVGSVTCRACHTVQIGDHLSGRIYQADGAACVYCHGEGYRSLFEDWGTAGRS
;
A
#
# COMPACT_ATOMS: atom_id res chain seq x y z
N MET A 1 32.78 -40.12 48.33
CA MET A 1 32.39 -39.32 47.14
C MET A 1 33.32 -38.15 46.79
N ARG A 2 34.24 -37.68 47.66
CA ARG A 2 35.18 -36.57 47.34
C ARG A 2 36.45 -36.93 46.55
N ARG A 3 36.76 -38.22 46.36
CA ARG A 3 37.99 -38.69 45.68
C ARG A 3 37.83 -38.98 44.18
N PHE A 4 36.61 -38.95 43.64
CA PHE A 4 36.38 -39.23 42.22
C PHE A 4 36.53 -37.98 41.33
N PHE A 5 36.26 -36.78 41.88
CA PHE A 5 36.30 -35.52 41.13
C PHE A 5 37.69 -34.88 41.01
N HIS A 6 38.69 -35.30 41.81
CA HIS A 6 40.07 -34.78 41.70
C HIS A 6 40.84 -35.36 40.50
N ASN A 7 40.40 -36.48 39.95
CA ASN A 7 41.18 -37.19 38.92
C ASN A 7 40.82 -36.79 37.49
N VAL A 8 39.69 -36.13 37.23
CA VAL A 8 39.33 -35.71 35.85
C VAL A 8 40.10 -34.44 35.45
N ALA A 9 40.28 -33.49 36.38
CA ALA A 9 41.06 -32.28 36.14
C ALA A 9 42.59 -32.54 36.08
N ALA A 10 43.08 -33.53 36.83
CA ALA A 10 44.49 -33.92 36.83
C ALA A 10 44.89 -34.77 35.60
N TRP A 11 43.94 -35.49 34.98
CA TRP A 11 44.23 -36.30 33.79
C TRP A 11 44.39 -35.47 32.51
N TRP A 12 43.71 -34.32 32.42
CA TRP A 12 43.85 -33.38 31.30
C TRP A 12 45.13 -32.54 31.32
N SER A 13 45.71 -32.28 32.50
CA SER A 13 46.84 -31.35 32.65
C SER A 13 48.23 -31.97 32.37
N TRP A 14 48.32 -33.30 32.22
CA TRP A 14 49.59 -34.04 32.15
C TRP A 14 49.96 -34.70 30.81
N ARG A 15 49.12 -34.63 29.76
CA ARG A 15 49.42 -35.25 28.44
C ARG A 15 49.39 -34.36 27.21
N LEU A 16 48.99 -33.09 27.32
CA LEU A 16 49.11 -32.16 26.20
C LEU A 16 50.51 -31.53 26.22
N ASP A 17 51.36 -31.93 25.26
CA ASP A 17 52.65 -31.31 24.96
C ASP A 17 52.50 -29.78 24.84
N ARG A 18 53.53 -29.00 25.18
CA ARG A 18 53.53 -27.53 25.04
C ARG A 18 53.14 -27.10 23.62
N LYS A 19 53.52 -27.89 22.61
CA LYS A 19 53.11 -27.70 21.21
C LYS A 19 51.60 -27.87 21.01
N ALA A 20 50.99 -28.86 21.65
CA ALA A 20 49.53 -29.08 21.59
C ALA A 20 48.76 -27.95 22.28
N ARG A 21 49.25 -27.43 23.41
CA ARG A 21 48.65 -26.27 24.09
C ARG A 21 48.75 -24.99 23.25
N PHE A 22 49.90 -24.78 22.61
CA PHE A 22 50.09 -23.66 21.69
C PHE A 22 49.16 -23.76 20.47
N ALA A 23 49.05 -24.94 19.86
CA ALA A 23 48.15 -25.17 18.73
C ALA A 23 46.68 -24.91 19.09
N ILE A 24 46.22 -25.35 20.26
CA ILE A 24 44.87 -25.08 20.76
C ILE A 24 44.67 -23.58 20.99
N ALA A 25 45.64 -22.88 21.60
CA ALA A 25 45.55 -21.43 21.82
C ALA A 25 45.47 -20.65 20.50
N VAL A 26 46.25 -21.03 19.50
CA VAL A 26 46.20 -20.44 18.15
C VAL A 26 44.85 -20.73 17.48
N ALA A 27 44.36 -21.97 17.53
CA ALA A 27 43.05 -22.31 16.99
C ALA A 27 41.92 -21.51 17.64
N LEU A 28 41.94 -21.37 18.97
CA LEU A 28 40.98 -20.54 19.71
C LEU A 28 41.11 -19.06 19.32
N ALA A 29 42.32 -18.52 19.17
CA ALA A 29 42.53 -17.16 18.72
C ALA A 29 41.98 -16.92 17.30
N ILE A 30 42.17 -17.87 16.39
CA ILE A 30 41.61 -17.82 15.03
C ILE A 30 40.08 -17.87 15.08
N ILE A 31 39.49 -18.75 15.89
CA ILE A 31 38.03 -18.85 16.05
C ILE A 31 37.46 -17.52 16.59
N ILE A 32 38.10 -16.94 17.61
CA ILE A 32 37.69 -15.64 18.17
C ILE A 32 37.80 -14.55 17.11
N LEU A 33 38.90 -14.51 16.34
CA LEU A 33 39.07 -13.56 15.26
C LEU A 33 37.96 -13.69 14.21
N ILE A 34 37.62 -14.91 13.79
CA ILE A 34 36.53 -15.17 12.84
C ILE A 34 35.19 -14.69 13.39
N MET A 35 34.89 -14.97 14.67
CA MET A 35 33.66 -14.51 15.31
C MET A 35 33.59 -12.98 15.35
N VAL A 36 34.68 -12.31 15.74
CA VAL A 36 34.76 -10.85 15.78
C VAL A 36 34.59 -10.25 14.39
N MET A 37 35.29 -10.77 13.38
CA MET A 37 35.14 -10.31 11.99
C MET A 37 33.70 -10.52 11.49
N SER A 38 33.09 -11.65 11.85
CA SER A 38 31.71 -11.95 11.49
C SER A 38 30.72 -10.98 12.13
N GLU A 39 30.92 -10.59 13.39
CA GLU A 39 30.13 -9.55 14.06
C GLU A 39 30.34 -8.17 13.44
N VAL A 40 31.59 -7.81 13.13
CA VAL A 40 31.92 -6.53 12.47
C VAL A 40 31.22 -6.44 11.11
N SER A 41 31.18 -7.54 10.36
CA SER A 41 30.55 -7.57 9.04
C SER A 41 29.02 -7.39 9.03
N MET A 42 28.39 -7.37 10.22
CA MET A 42 26.94 -7.19 10.38
C MET A 42 26.55 -5.75 10.76
N PHE A 43 27.52 -4.85 10.97
CA PHE A 43 27.21 -3.45 11.22
C PHE A 43 26.80 -2.71 9.94
N PRO A 44 25.80 -1.82 9.99
CA PRO A 44 25.31 -1.10 8.80
C PRO A 44 26.39 -0.39 7.98
N ARG A 45 27.39 0.23 8.65
CA ARG A 45 28.49 0.92 7.98
C ARG A 45 29.43 0.00 7.23
N PHE A 46 29.54 -1.27 7.64
CA PHE A 46 30.38 -2.25 6.94
C PHE A 46 29.81 -2.57 5.55
N CYS A 47 28.49 -2.56 5.38
CA CYS A 47 27.87 -2.86 4.09
C CYS A 47 28.24 -1.83 2.99
N LEU A 48 28.67 -0.62 3.35
CA LEU A 48 29.10 0.41 2.42
C LEU A 48 30.43 0.10 1.71
N THR A 49 31.19 -0.90 2.15
CA THR A 49 32.56 -1.12 1.66
C THR A 49 32.67 -2.19 0.57
N CYS A 50 31.64 -3.00 0.35
CA CYS A 50 31.77 -4.23 -0.44
C CYS A 50 30.85 -4.31 -1.67
N HIS A 51 29.67 -3.72 -1.63
CA HIS A 51 28.69 -3.80 -2.71
C HIS A 51 27.84 -2.52 -2.81
N TYR A 52 26.99 -2.42 -3.82
CA TYR A 52 26.13 -1.27 -4.06
C TYR A 52 25.08 -1.11 -2.95
N MET A 53 25.41 -0.31 -1.92
CA MET A 53 24.57 -0.17 -0.71
C MET A 53 24.34 1.29 -0.26
N VAL A 54 25.05 2.26 -0.81
CA VAL A 54 24.96 3.68 -0.38
C VAL A 54 23.52 4.22 -0.31
N PRO A 55 22.69 4.17 -1.38
CA PRO A 55 21.33 4.71 -1.31
C PRO A 55 20.44 3.96 -0.32
N TYR A 56 20.64 2.66 -0.15
CA TYR A 56 19.88 1.85 0.80
C TYR A 56 20.24 2.16 2.25
N TYR A 57 21.53 2.41 2.52
CA TYR A 57 21.99 2.87 3.83
C TYR A 57 21.44 4.25 4.16
N ASP A 58 21.41 5.17 3.20
CA ASP A 58 20.88 6.52 3.41
C ASP A 58 19.38 6.50 3.72
N ASN A 59 18.59 5.69 2.99
CA ASN A 59 17.17 5.50 3.29
C ASN A 59 16.95 4.82 4.65
N TRP A 60 17.76 3.81 5.00
CA TRP A 60 17.71 3.19 6.31
C TRP A 60 18.00 4.19 7.43
N ARG A 61 18.98 5.09 7.23
CA ARG A 61 19.41 6.09 8.21
C ARG A 61 18.31 7.10 8.55
N THR A 62 17.45 7.44 7.59
CA THR A 62 16.30 8.35 7.78
C THR A 62 15.02 7.61 8.21
N SER A 63 15.00 6.28 8.13
CA SER A 63 13.84 5.47 8.51
C SER A 63 13.63 5.40 10.03
N THR A 64 12.43 4.95 10.43
CA THR A 64 12.09 4.63 11.82
C THR A 64 12.90 3.45 12.40
N HIS A 65 13.58 2.68 11.55
CA HIS A 65 14.39 1.52 11.93
C HIS A 65 15.91 1.82 11.92
N ASN A 66 16.32 3.09 11.91
CA ASN A 66 17.73 3.50 11.83
C ASN A 66 18.62 3.10 13.03
N GLN A 67 18.05 2.49 14.08
CA GLN A 67 18.79 1.92 15.20
C GLN A 67 18.90 0.39 15.13
N VAL A 68 18.24 -0.24 14.15
CA VAL A 68 18.25 -1.69 13.95
C VAL A 68 19.27 -2.04 12.87
N ARG A 69 20.15 -3.01 13.12
CA ARG A 69 21.13 -3.47 12.11
C ARG A 69 20.40 -4.08 10.92
N CYS A 70 20.87 -3.83 9.69
CA CYS A 70 20.25 -4.33 8.45
C CYS A 70 20.01 -5.85 8.50
N VAL A 71 21.01 -6.61 8.92
CA VAL A 71 20.94 -8.09 8.98
C VAL A 71 19.90 -8.62 9.98
N THR A 72 19.44 -7.79 10.93
CA THR A 72 18.39 -8.18 11.87
C THR A 72 17.09 -8.49 11.13
N CYS A 73 16.81 -7.75 10.05
CA CYS A 73 15.65 -8.01 9.20
C CYS A 73 15.99 -8.94 8.05
N HIS A 74 17.14 -8.72 7.39
CA HIS A 74 17.51 -9.41 6.16
C HIS A 74 17.99 -10.86 6.33
N TYR A 75 18.44 -11.28 7.52
CA TYR A 75 18.83 -12.68 7.76
C TYR A 75 17.78 -13.31 8.63
N PRO A 76 17.03 -14.37 8.22
CA PRO A 76 16.02 -15.01 9.05
C PRO A 76 16.53 -15.41 10.45
N PRO A 77 15.68 -15.47 11.50
CA PRO A 77 16.09 -15.74 12.88
C PRO A 77 16.41 -17.23 13.13
N THR A 78 17.13 -17.85 12.20
CA THR A 78 17.51 -19.26 12.22
C THR A 78 19.01 -19.39 11.92
N LEU A 79 19.64 -20.50 12.35
CA LEU A 79 21.04 -20.74 12.00
C LEU A 79 21.23 -20.80 10.47
N ASP A 80 20.33 -21.50 9.78
CA ASP A 80 20.40 -21.63 8.32
C ASP A 80 20.22 -20.28 7.63
N GLY A 81 19.29 -19.44 8.11
CA GLY A 81 19.08 -18.09 7.61
C GLY A 81 20.30 -17.18 7.77
N TRP A 82 21.07 -17.36 8.84
CA TRP A 82 22.33 -16.66 9.03
C TRP A 82 23.38 -17.06 7.99
N PHE A 83 23.56 -18.37 7.75
CA PHE A 83 24.51 -18.86 6.74
C PHE A 83 24.09 -18.44 5.33
N GLU A 84 22.79 -18.51 5.04
CA GLU A 84 22.22 -18.09 3.78
C GLU A 84 22.45 -16.59 3.53
N GLY A 85 22.21 -15.75 4.53
CA GLY A 85 22.52 -14.32 4.46
C GLY A 85 23.99 -14.02 4.17
N LYS A 86 24.91 -14.75 4.83
CA LYS A 86 26.36 -14.62 4.55
C LYS A 86 26.72 -15.07 3.13
N ARG A 87 26.12 -16.15 2.64
CA ARG A 87 26.30 -16.64 1.26
C ARG A 87 25.80 -15.62 0.24
N GLN A 88 24.64 -15.02 0.47
CA GLN A 88 24.08 -13.95 -0.36
C GLN A 88 25.01 -12.72 -0.36
N ALA A 89 25.48 -12.25 0.80
CA ALA A 89 26.40 -11.13 0.89
C ALA A 89 27.72 -11.38 0.12
N ALA A 90 28.26 -12.59 0.22
CA ALA A 90 29.44 -12.98 -0.55
C ALA A 90 29.16 -12.95 -2.07
N SER A 91 27.99 -13.43 -2.50
CA SER A 91 27.62 -13.39 -3.92
C SER A 91 27.49 -11.94 -4.45
N GLN A 92 26.95 -11.03 -3.64
CA GLN A 92 26.82 -9.61 -3.99
C GLN A 92 28.20 -8.96 -4.18
N LEU A 93 29.15 -9.24 -3.28
CA LEU A 93 30.54 -8.78 -3.43
C LEU A 93 31.16 -9.28 -4.73
N VAL A 94 30.98 -10.55 -5.08
CA VAL A 94 31.46 -11.11 -6.35
C VAL A 94 30.84 -10.37 -7.55
N THR A 95 29.52 -10.18 -7.57
CA THR A 95 28.86 -9.44 -8.67
C THR A 95 29.28 -7.98 -8.74
N TYR A 96 29.59 -7.36 -7.60
CA TYR A 96 30.09 -5.99 -7.55
C TYR A 96 31.49 -5.87 -8.15
N MET A 97 32.41 -6.78 -7.76
CA MET A 97 33.77 -6.83 -8.32
C MET A 97 33.78 -7.12 -9.83
N LEU A 98 32.84 -7.94 -10.30
CA LEU A 98 32.69 -8.27 -11.72
C LEU A 98 31.88 -7.21 -12.50
N ASN A 99 31.40 -6.16 -11.83
CA ASN A 99 30.54 -5.12 -12.41
C ASN A 99 29.26 -5.67 -13.08
N THR A 100 28.71 -6.77 -12.55
CA THR A 100 27.48 -7.45 -13.03
C THR A 100 26.31 -7.32 -12.04
N TYR A 101 26.44 -6.45 -11.05
CA TYR A 101 25.42 -6.21 -10.03
C TYR A 101 24.19 -5.49 -10.62
N LYS A 102 23.04 -5.70 -9.99
CA LYS A 102 21.80 -4.98 -10.30
C LYS A 102 21.68 -3.76 -9.38
N THR A 103 21.17 -2.64 -9.90
CA THR A 103 20.94 -1.41 -9.14
C THR A 103 19.64 -1.41 -8.33
N LYS A 104 18.74 -2.37 -8.59
CA LYS A 104 17.52 -2.64 -7.83
C LYS A 104 17.55 -4.06 -7.23
N PRO A 105 18.40 -4.34 -6.22
CA PRO A 105 18.34 -5.60 -5.47
C PRO A 105 16.97 -5.79 -4.82
N VAL A 106 16.45 -7.00 -4.93
CA VAL A 106 15.23 -7.44 -4.24
C VAL A 106 15.66 -8.25 -3.02
N ALA A 107 15.11 -7.94 -1.86
CA ALA A 107 15.31 -8.70 -0.65
C ALA A 107 13.98 -9.29 -0.16
N GLU A 108 13.96 -10.60 -0.01
CA GLU A 108 12.87 -11.30 0.64
C GLU A 108 13.09 -11.27 2.16
N ILE A 109 12.14 -10.68 2.89
CA ILE A 109 12.19 -10.57 4.35
C ILE A 109 11.05 -11.42 4.89
N GLU A 110 11.38 -12.41 5.71
CA GLU A 110 10.39 -13.24 6.37
C GLU A 110 9.70 -12.50 7.51
N ASP A 111 8.41 -12.77 7.72
CA ASP A 111 7.65 -12.20 8.85
C ASP A 111 8.27 -12.56 10.21
N ALA A 112 8.92 -13.72 10.30
CA ALA A 112 9.67 -14.12 11.50
C ALA A 112 10.77 -13.12 11.87
N SER A 113 11.34 -12.41 10.89
CA SER A 113 12.31 -11.34 11.15
C SER A 113 11.67 -10.11 11.81
N CYS A 114 10.46 -9.76 11.42
CA CYS A 114 9.70 -8.67 12.02
C CYS A 114 9.18 -9.05 13.42
N LEU A 115 8.73 -10.29 13.59
CA LEU A 115 8.10 -10.82 14.81
C LEU A 115 9.11 -11.33 15.86
N ARG A 116 10.40 -11.01 15.72
CA ARG A 116 11.41 -11.36 16.72
C ARG A 116 11.09 -10.75 18.08
N LYS A 117 11.54 -11.45 19.12
CA LYS A 117 11.49 -10.96 20.50
C LYS A 117 12.14 -9.57 20.59
N GLY A 118 11.40 -8.60 21.12
CA GLY A 118 11.86 -7.21 21.24
C GLY A 118 11.63 -6.34 20.00
N CYS A 119 11.03 -6.88 18.94
CA CYS A 119 10.60 -6.14 17.76
C CYS A 119 9.06 -6.04 17.72
N HIS A 120 8.39 -6.69 16.75
CA HIS A 120 6.93 -6.69 16.61
C HIS A 120 6.27 -8.00 17.10
N ASP A 121 6.88 -8.69 18.05
CA ASP A 121 6.43 -9.99 18.60
C ASP A 121 4.98 -10.02 19.12
N LYS A 122 4.44 -8.87 19.55
CA LYS A 122 3.05 -8.73 20.01
C LYS A 122 2.12 -8.03 19.01
N ARG A 123 2.60 -7.68 17.81
CA ARG A 123 1.85 -6.82 16.87
C ARG A 123 0.49 -7.40 16.49
N LEU A 124 0.42 -8.72 16.28
CA LEU A 124 -0.83 -9.41 15.93
C LEU A 124 -1.85 -9.46 17.09
N LEU A 125 -1.42 -9.13 18.31
CA LEU A 125 -2.24 -9.09 19.53
C LEU A 125 -2.69 -7.67 19.89
N ALA A 126 -2.13 -6.64 19.25
CA ALA A 126 -2.25 -5.23 19.65
C ALA A 126 -3.58 -4.54 19.24
N GLY A 127 -4.55 -5.27 18.70
CA GLY A 127 -5.82 -4.68 18.24
C GLY A 127 -5.68 -3.78 17.02
N ALA A 128 -6.59 -2.82 16.85
CA ALA A 128 -6.55 -1.82 15.79
C ALA A 128 -5.61 -0.66 16.15
N ILE A 129 -4.91 -0.11 15.16
CA ILE A 129 -4.01 1.03 15.30
C ILE A 129 -4.46 2.18 14.41
N GLN A 130 -4.25 3.41 14.88
CA GLN A 130 -4.48 4.58 14.05
C GLN A 130 -3.33 4.73 13.03
N PHE A 131 -3.68 4.84 11.75
CA PHE A 131 -2.78 5.15 10.66
C PHE A 131 -3.39 6.28 9.83
N LYS A 132 -2.92 7.52 10.03
CA LYS A 132 -3.51 8.72 9.44
C LYS A 132 -5.04 8.77 9.74
N PRO A 133 -6.02 8.95 8.81
CA PRO A 133 -7.44 8.87 9.18
C PRO A 133 -7.96 7.43 9.27
N VAL A 134 -7.13 6.42 9.00
CA VAL A 134 -7.54 5.02 8.92
C VAL A 134 -7.33 4.29 10.24
N LEU A 135 -8.34 3.53 10.68
CA LEU A 135 -8.22 2.62 11.82
C LEU A 135 -7.94 1.20 11.31
N PHE A 136 -6.70 0.73 11.42
CA PHE A 136 -6.24 -0.50 10.79
C PHE A 136 -5.98 -1.64 11.79
N ALA A 137 -6.54 -2.82 11.53
CA ALA A 137 -6.30 -4.03 12.31
C ALA A 137 -5.47 -5.07 11.52
N HIS A 138 -4.32 -5.47 12.08
CA HIS A 138 -3.40 -6.42 11.43
C HIS A 138 -3.95 -7.85 11.37
N ARG A 139 -4.56 -8.33 12.47
CA ARG A 139 -5.02 -9.71 12.60
C ARG A 139 -5.93 -10.16 11.45
N PRO A 140 -7.01 -9.44 11.08
CA PRO A 140 -7.81 -9.85 9.93
C PRO A 140 -6.98 -9.89 8.64
N HIS A 141 -6.11 -8.91 8.39
CA HIS A 141 -5.33 -8.87 7.15
C HIS A 141 -4.31 -10.00 7.02
N LEU A 142 -3.68 -10.43 8.12
CA LEU A 142 -2.54 -11.37 8.08
C LEU A 142 -2.90 -12.83 8.44
N THR A 143 -4.04 -13.09 9.09
CA THR A 143 -4.36 -14.46 9.58
C THR A 143 -5.27 -15.27 8.66
N GLN A 144 -5.78 -14.67 7.59
CA GLN A 144 -6.71 -15.30 6.66
C GLN A 144 -6.27 -15.06 5.22
N LEU A 145 -6.70 -15.92 4.31
CA LEU A 145 -6.54 -15.67 2.87
C LEU A 145 -7.30 -14.39 2.48
N ARG A 146 -6.60 -13.47 1.81
CA ARG A 146 -7.17 -12.23 1.30
C ARG A 146 -7.12 -12.27 -0.22
N ARG A 147 -8.28 -12.38 -0.87
CA ARG A 147 -8.38 -12.53 -2.34
C ARG A 147 -7.46 -13.64 -2.89
N GLY A 148 -7.42 -14.79 -2.20
CA GLY A 148 -6.66 -15.97 -2.61
C GLY A 148 -5.16 -15.94 -2.32
N LYS A 149 -4.67 -15.01 -1.49
CA LYS A 149 -3.25 -14.89 -1.11
C LYS A 149 -3.05 -14.72 0.39
N VAL A 150 -1.89 -15.16 0.88
CA VAL A 150 -1.42 -14.85 2.22
C VAL A 150 -0.63 -13.56 2.15
N LEU A 151 -1.01 -12.59 2.98
CA LEU A 151 -0.26 -11.33 3.08
C LEU A 151 0.87 -11.49 4.07
N ARG A 152 1.98 -10.81 3.80
CA ARG A 152 3.16 -10.72 4.66
C ARG A 152 3.26 -9.31 5.23
N CYS A 153 4.07 -9.12 6.26
CA CYS A 153 4.34 -7.81 6.86
C CYS A 153 4.80 -6.81 5.79
N THR A 154 5.72 -7.25 4.93
CA THR A 154 6.26 -6.43 3.85
C THR A 154 5.31 -6.24 2.67
N SER A 155 4.16 -6.95 2.60
CA SER A 155 3.16 -6.67 1.57
C SER A 155 2.58 -5.26 1.70
N CYS A 156 2.60 -4.69 2.91
CA CYS A 156 2.22 -3.30 3.17
C CYS A 156 3.43 -2.46 3.62
N HIS A 157 4.34 -3.05 4.39
CA HIS A 157 5.59 -2.41 4.82
C HIS A 157 6.71 -2.60 3.79
N SER A 158 6.53 -1.99 2.63
CA SER A 158 7.37 -2.16 1.44
C SER A 158 8.30 -0.96 1.22
N GLN A 159 9.21 -1.09 0.25
CA GLN A 159 10.11 -0.03 -0.19
C GLN A 159 9.78 0.37 -1.64
N ILE A 160 8.53 0.77 -1.88
CA ILE A 160 8.06 1.15 -3.22
C ILE A 160 8.48 2.60 -3.54
N VAL A 161 8.45 3.48 -2.53
CA VAL A 161 8.84 4.88 -2.68
C VAL A 161 10.35 5.02 -2.64
N GLN A 162 10.93 5.63 -3.68
CA GLN A 162 12.35 5.98 -3.70
C GLN A 162 12.67 6.96 -2.56
N GLY A 163 13.72 6.67 -1.81
CA GLY A 163 14.13 7.49 -0.66
C GLY A 163 13.61 7.01 0.69
N GLU A 164 12.69 6.04 0.73
CA GLU A 164 12.20 5.45 1.96
C GLU A 164 12.80 4.05 2.19
N HIS A 165 12.70 3.54 3.42
CA HIS A 165 13.07 2.17 3.77
C HIS A 165 12.04 1.59 4.74
N ILE A 166 11.29 0.59 4.26
CA ILE A 166 10.26 -0.14 5.00
C ILE A 166 9.24 0.83 5.65
N THR A 167 8.38 1.38 4.81
CA THR A 167 7.29 2.27 5.18
C THR A 167 5.95 1.65 4.75
N VAL A 168 4.86 2.10 5.36
CA VAL A 168 3.53 1.63 4.93
C VAL A 168 3.20 2.28 3.59
N THR A 169 3.03 1.47 2.54
CA THR A 169 2.64 1.96 1.22
C THR A 169 1.12 2.06 1.12
N GLU A 170 0.59 3.28 1.11
CA GLU A 170 -0.86 3.58 1.06
C GLU A 170 -1.56 3.03 -0.18
N THR A 171 -0.88 3.05 -1.33
CA THR A 171 -1.45 2.55 -2.58
C THR A 171 -1.79 1.06 -2.50
N THR A 172 -1.13 0.27 -1.62
CA THR A 172 -1.47 -1.14 -1.38
C THR A 172 -2.91 -1.28 -0.86
N CYS A 173 -3.34 -0.38 0.03
CA CYS A 173 -4.71 -0.35 0.53
C CYS A 173 -5.67 -0.13 -0.64
N PHE A 174 -5.38 0.86 -1.48
CA PHE A 174 -6.25 1.24 -2.59
C PHE A 174 -6.34 0.14 -3.64
N LEU A 175 -5.20 -0.48 -3.99
CA LEU A 175 -5.15 -1.61 -4.91
C LEU A 175 -6.05 -2.76 -4.44
N CYS A 176 -6.01 -3.12 -3.16
CA CYS A 176 -6.83 -4.24 -2.67
C CYS A 176 -8.32 -3.89 -2.56
N HIS A 177 -8.63 -2.69 -2.05
CA HIS A 177 -9.99 -2.31 -1.66
C HIS A 177 -10.79 -1.61 -2.77
N PHE A 178 -10.16 -1.12 -3.83
CA PHE A 178 -10.82 -0.52 -5.00
C PHE A 178 -10.72 -1.36 -6.28
N LYS A 179 -9.71 -2.24 -6.43
CA LYS A 179 -9.58 -3.02 -7.68
C LYS A 179 -10.77 -3.96 -7.91
N GLY A 180 -11.51 -3.67 -8.98
CA GLY A 180 -12.70 -4.42 -9.39
C GLY A 180 -14.00 -3.89 -8.77
N MET A 181 -13.96 -2.74 -8.08
CA MET A 181 -15.14 -2.04 -7.57
C MET A 181 -15.67 -1.04 -8.60
N GLU A 182 -16.96 -0.72 -8.53
CA GLU A 182 -17.54 0.38 -9.31
C GLU A 182 -17.05 1.75 -8.79
N ALA A 183 -17.17 2.78 -9.62
CA ALA A 183 -16.79 4.14 -9.23
C ALA A 183 -17.59 4.62 -7.99
N GLY A 184 -16.87 5.16 -7.00
CA GLY A 184 -17.45 5.60 -5.74
C GLY A 184 -17.69 4.47 -4.73
N GLU A 185 -17.32 3.23 -5.03
CA GLU A 185 -17.44 2.10 -4.13
C GLU A 185 -16.08 1.60 -3.64
N ALA A 186 -16.07 0.99 -2.44
CA ALA A 186 -14.90 0.35 -1.85
C ALA A 186 -15.33 -0.93 -1.16
N MET A 187 -14.45 -1.93 -1.09
CA MET A 187 -14.68 -3.14 -0.30
C MET A 187 -14.09 -2.99 1.11
N PRO A 188 -14.76 -3.44 2.18
CA PRO A 188 -16.19 -3.79 2.25
C PRO A 188 -17.13 -2.58 2.24
N GLY A 189 -16.60 -1.35 2.36
CA GLY A 189 -17.34 -0.10 2.27
C GLY A 189 -16.45 1.06 2.72
N CYS A 190 -16.79 2.30 2.33
CA CYS A 190 -16.02 3.50 2.71
C CYS A 190 -15.68 3.60 4.22
N PRO A 191 -16.64 3.40 5.15
CA PRO A 191 -16.36 3.57 6.59
C PRO A 191 -15.47 2.48 7.19
N SER A 192 -15.08 1.45 6.43
CA SER A 192 -14.19 0.41 6.96
C SER A 192 -12.76 0.87 7.13
N CYS A 193 -12.36 1.92 6.40
CA CYS A 193 -11.02 2.47 6.46
C CYS A 193 -11.02 3.71 7.34
N HIS A 194 -11.77 4.74 6.95
CA HIS A 194 -11.87 6.02 7.66
C HIS A 194 -13.33 6.41 7.88
N GLY A 195 -13.60 7.16 8.94
CA GLY A 195 -14.92 7.76 9.17
C GLY A 195 -15.22 8.90 8.19
N ALA A 196 -16.40 9.49 8.33
CA ALA A 196 -16.72 10.70 7.58
C ALA A 196 -15.87 11.88 8.10
N PRO A 197 -15.27 12.68 7.21
CA PRO A 197 -14.39 13.77 7.63
C PRO A 197 -15.18 14.90 8.31
N GLU A 198 -14.63 15.46 9.38
CA GLU A 198 -15.18 16.66 10.04
C GLU A 198 -14.67 17.97 9.39
N GLU A 199 -13.58 17.91 8.61
CA GLU A 199 -12.94 19.05 7.94
C GLU A 199 -12.60 18.74 6.47
N ILE A 200 -12.70 19.74 5.59
CA ILE A 200 -12.01 19.71 4.28
C ILE A 200 -10.58 20.13 4.57
N GLY A 201 -9.59 19.38 4.09
CA GLY A 201 -8.18 19.80 4.19
C GLY A 201 -8.00 21.27 3.79
N ALA A 202 -7.06 21.96 4.46
CA ALA A 202 -6.80 23.40 4.41
C ALA A 202 -7.61 24.31 5.37
N GLY A 203 -8.13 23.77 6.48
CA GLY A 203 -8.69 24.59 7.57
C GLY A 203 -10.00 25.31 7.22
N ARG A 204 -10.66 24.91 6.12
CA ARG A 204 -12.01 25.33 5.78
C ARG A 204 -12.98 24.28 6.30
N ARG A 205 -13.87 24.69 7.21
CA ARG A 205 -14.98 23.83 7.64
C ARG A 205 -15.86 23.52 6.43
N ILE A 206 -16.26 22.26 6.32
CA ILE A 206 -17.30 21.82 5.39
C ILE A 206 -18.54 22.66 5.72
N GLY A 207 -19.20 23.23 4.70
CA GLY A 207 -20.44 23.97 4.88
C GLY A 207 -21.64 23.11 5.31
N TYR A 208 -21.44 21.82 5.59
CA TYR A 208 -22.44 20.85 6.01
C TYR A 208 -21.83 19.76 6.91
N ASP A 209 -22.62 19.19 7.81
CA ASP A 209 -22.22 18.17 8.77
C ASP A 209 -22.36 16.76 8.17
N HIS A 210 -21.24 16.06 8.00
CA HIS A 210 -21.24 14.67 7.54
C HIS A 210 -21.90 13.71 8.54
N GLY A 211 -21.98 14.06 9.83
CA GLY A 211 -22.69 13.30 10.84
C GLY A 211 -24.16 13.12 10.50
N GLU A 212 -24.82 14.15 9.95
CA GLU A 212 -26.20 14.04 9.49
C GLU A 212 -26.32 13.07 8.30
N VAL A 213 -25.41 13.18 7.32
CA VAL A 213 -25.35 12.31 6.13
C VAL A 213 -25.22 10.85 6.54
N VAL A 214 -24.31 10.56 7.47
CA VAL A 214 -24.08 9.22 8.01
C VAL A 214 -25.30 8.73 8.81
N SER A 215 -25.88 9.59 9.66
CA SER A 215 -27.05 9.22 10.48
C SER A 215 -28.28 8.86 9.66
N ARG A 216 -28.42 9.49 8.48
CA ARG A 216 -29.51 9.25 7.52
C ARG A 216 -29.22 8.09 6.56
N GLY A 217 -28.04 7.47 6.64
CA GLY A 217 -27.66 6.34 5.79
C GLY A 217 -27.48 6.69 4.32
N LEU A 218 -27.17 7.95 3.99
CA LEU A 218 -26.96 8.37 2.61
C LEU A 218 -25.65 7.79 2.04
N PRO A 219 -25.65 7.14 0.86
CA PRO A 219 -24.46 6.54 0.29
C PRO A 219 -23.41 7.59 -0.08
N CYS A 220 -22.16 7.36 0.35
CA CYS A 220 -21.05 8.27 0.09
C CYS A 220 -20.87 8.58 -1.40
N LYS A 221 -21.09 7.59 -2.28
CA LYS A 221 -20.95 7.70 -3.74
C LYS A 221 -21.87 8.72 -4.40
N GLN A 222 -22.92 9.16 -3.72
CA GLN A 222 -23.80 10.23 -4.23
C GLN A 222 -23.02 11.54 -4.39
N CYS A 223 -22.17 11.88 -3.42
CA CYS A 223 -21.29 13.04 -3.49
C CYS A 223 -19.90 12.64 -4.00
N HIS A 224 -19.36 11.53 -3.49
CA HIS A 224 -18.00 11.08 -3.72
C HIS A 224 -17.91 10.00 -4.81
N TYR A 225 -18.41 10.29 -6.01
CA TYR A 225 -18.41 9.34 -7.12
C TYR A 225 -17.01 9.05 -7.67
N SER A 226 -16.09 10.01 -7.57
CA SER A 226 -14.78 9.92 -8.22
C SER A 226 -13.66 10.22 -7.25
N VAL A 227 -13.47 9.27 -6.36
CA VAL A 227 -12.46 9.31 -5.30
C VAL A 227 -11.21 8.52 -5.63
N THR A 228 -11.14 7.91 -6.82
CA THR A 228 -9.99 7.11 -7.25
C THR A 228 -9.61 7.41 -8.69
N ARG A 229 -8.32 7.25 -8.98
CA ARG A 229 -7.76 7.29 -10.33
C ARG A 229 -6.92 6.04 -10.58
N GLY A 230 -7.11 5.40 -11.72
CA GLY A 230 -6.51 4.10 -12.04
C GLY A 230 -7.38 2.91 -11.60
N ASP A 231 -7.10 1.75 -12.17
CA ASP A 231 -7.85 0.48 -11.97
C ASP A 231 -6.97 -0.68 -11.45
N GLY A 232 -5.68 -0.38 -11.23
CA GLY A 232 -4.65 -1.32 -10.87
C GLY A 232 -4.49 -2.47 -11.85
N ALA A 233 -4.72 -2.24 -13.15
CA ALA A 233 -4.53 -3.24 -14.20
C ALA A 233 -3.13 -3.87 -14.15
N VAL A 234 -3.00 -5.07 -14.72
CA VAL A 234 -1.72 -5.77 -14.85
C VAL A 234 -1.41 -5.85 -16.35
N PRO A 235 -0.62 -4.92 -16.92
CA PRO A 235 -0.22 -5.01 -18.31
C PRO A 235 0.56 -6.31 -18.54
N ARG A 236 0.28 -7.05 -19.63
CA ARG A 236 1.00 -8.31 -19.95
C ARG A 236 2.51 -8.10 -20.10
N GLN A 237 2.91 -6.92 -20.53
CA GLN A 237 4.30 -6.50 -20.66
C GLN A 237 5.03 -6.47 -19.31
N GLN A 238 4.31 -6.22 -18.21
CA GLN A 238 4.89 -6.19 -16.88
C GLN A 238 5.48 -7.55 -16.49
N CYS A 239 4.86 -8.65 -16.95
CA CYS A 239 5.37 -10.01 -16.74
C CYS A 239 6.75 -10.22 -17.39
N LEU A 240 7.00 -9.54 -18.51
CA LEU A 240 8.23 -9.67 -19.30
C LEU A 240 9.42 -8.91 -18.71
N SER A 241 9.18 -8.10 -17.67
CA SER A 241 10.27 -7.44 -16.92
C SER A 241 11.15 -8.45 -16.18
N CYS A 242 10.62 -9.64 -15.87
CA CYS A 242 11.29 -10.70 -15.13
C CYS A 242 11.29 -12.05 -15.87
N HIS A 243 10.21 -12.38 -16.61
CA HIS A 243 10.08 -13.65 -17.32
C HIS A 243 10.37 -13.47 -18.81
N GLY A 244 11.39 -14.14 -19.34
CA GLY A 244 11.75 -14.10 -20.77
C GLY A 244 10.96 -15.05 -21.66
N GLU A 245 10.26 -16.03 -21.06
CA GLU A 245 9.50 -17.05 -21.79
C GLU A 245 8.03 -16.64 -21.98
N MET A 246 7.60 -16.51 -23.23
CA MET A 246 6.23 -16.09 -23.58
C MET A 246 5.18 -17.12 -23.16
N GLU A 247 5.55 -18.40 -23.05
CA GLU A 247 4.70 -19.50 -22.61
C GLU A 247 4.15 -19.25 -21.20
N ARG A 248 4.86 -18.50 -20.35
CA ARG A 248 4.37 -18.16 -19.01
C ARG A 248 3.12 -17.28 -19.04
N LEU A 249 2.90 -16.53 -20.12
CA LEU A 249 1.68 -15.72 -20.28
C LEU A 249 0.42 -16.57 -20.45
N ALA A 250 0.54 -17.87 -20.72
CA ALA A 250 -0.60 -18.80 -20.71
C ALA A 250 -1.25 -18.92 -19.32
N PHE A 251 -0.53 -18.56 -18.25
CA PHE A 251 -1.04 -18.56 -16.87
C PHE A 251 -1.57 -17.20 -16.42
N TYR A 252 -1.57 -16.19 -17.30
CA TYR A 252 -1.95 -14.81 -16.95
C TYR A 252 -3.31 -14.71 -16.26
N ASP A 253 -4.32 -15.45 -16.74
CA ASP A 253 -5.67 -15.41 -16.17
C ASP A 253 -5.82 -16.22 -14.87
N ARG A 254 -4.79 -16.97 -14.45
CA ARG A 254 -4.78 -17.75 -13.20
C ARG A 254 -4.33 -16.91 -12.01
N SER A 255 -5.08 -15.86 -11.70
CA SER A 255 -4.71 -14.87 -10.67
C SER A 255 -4.37 -15.45 -9.29
N VAL A 256 -5.11 -16.47 -8.82
CA VAL A 256 -4.83 -17.14 -7.53
C VAL A 256 -3.47 -17.81 -7.53
N LEU A 257 -3.16 -18.54 -8.61
CA LEU A 257 -1.87 -19.21 -8.79
C LEU A 257 -0.73 -18.19 -8.81
N LEU A 258 -0.90 -17.12 -9.59
CA LEU A 258 0.11 -16.06 -9.71
C LEU A 258 0.39 -15.39 -8.37
N HIS A 259 -0.65 -15.05 -7.60
CA HIS A 259 -0.48 -14.44 -6.29
C HIS A 259 0.12 -15.40 -5.25
N GLN A 260 -0.19 -16.69 -5.31
CA GLN A 260 0.41 -17.67 -4.40
C GLN A 260 1.93 -17.69 -4.61
N TYR A 261 2.38 -17.97 -5.83
CA TYR A 261 3.81 -18.05 -6.13
C TYR A 261 4.53 -16.71 -5.93
N HIS A 262 4.02 -15.62 -6.50
CA HIS A 262 4.76 -14.36 -6.47
C HIS A 262 4.61 -13.63 -5.15
N VAL A 263 3.39 -13.49 -4.60
CA VAL A 263 3.16 -12.66 -3.40
C VAL A 263 3.33 -13.45 -2.11
N SER A 264 2.73 -14.64 -2.03
CA SER A 264 2.72 -15.42 -0.78
C SER A 264 4.06 -16.12 -0.54
N ASP A 265 4.56 -16.81 -1.57
CA ASP A 265 5.74 -17.68 -1.45
C ASP A 265 7.05 -16.92 -1.64
N HIS A 266 7.10 -15.92 -2.55
CA HIS A 266 8.32 -15.21 -2.92
C HIS A 266 8.31 -13.69 -2.67
N LYS A 267 7.24 -13.17 -2.04
CA LYS A 267 7.15 -11.76 -1.59
C LYS A 267 7.50 -10.72 -2.68
N ILE A 268 7.03 -10.93 -3.90
CA ILE A 268 7.06 -9.93 -4.96
C ILE A 268 6.05 -8.84 -4.61
N GLU A 269 6.52 -7.60 -4.62
CA GLU A 269 5.71 -6.42 -4.30
C GLU A 269 4.58 -6.25 -5.33
N CYS A 270 3.41 -5.79 -4.86
CA CYS A 270 2.20 -5.77 -5.68
C CYS A 270 2.38 -4.97 -6.99
N PHE A 271 3.13 -3.87 -6.91
CA PHE A 271 3.33 -2.91 -8.01
C PHE A 271 4.47 -3.29 -8.95
N GLU A 272 5.14 -4.42 -8.71
CA GLU A 272 5.95 -5.06 -9.76
C GLU A 272 5.05 -5.69 -10.83
N CYS A 273 3.74 -5.81 -10.59
CA CYS A 273 2.75 -6.35 -11.53
C CYS A 273 1.58 -5.38 -11.79
N HIS A 274 1.05 -4.79 -10.72
CA HIS A 274 -0.11 -3.91 -10.78
C HIS A 274 0.29 -2.46 -11.03
N LEU A 275 -0.51 -1.75 -11.84
CA LEU A 275 -0.49 -0.29 -11.86
C LEU A 275 -1.04 0.27 -10.53
N ASP A 276 -0.72 1.53 -10.25
CA ASP A 276 -1.21 2.21 -9.06
C ASP A 276 -2.71 2.55 -9.16
N ILE A 277 -3.35 2.60 -8.00
CA ILE A 277 -4.64 3.26 -7.80
C ILE A 277 -4.38 4.41 -6.83
N GLU A 278 -4.62 5.63 -7.26
CA GLU A 278 -4.62 6.81 -6.40
C GLU A 278 -6.00 6.96 -5.76
N HIS A 279 -6.02 7.40 -4.50
CA HIS A 279 -7.26 7.72 -3.79
C HIS A 279 -7.15 9.10 -3.16
N GLY A 280 -8.18 9.91 -3.34
CA GLY A 280 -8.26 11.26 -2.81
C GLY A 280 -9.44 12.01 -3.40
N LEU A 281 -9.72 13.19 -2.87
CA LEU A 281 -10.66 14.09 -3.52
C LEU A 281 -10.01 14.62 -4.79
N PRO A 282 -10.71 14.59 -5.94
CA PRO A 282 -10.20 15.20 -7.14
C PRO A 282 -10.04 16.70 -6.85
N GLU A 283 -8.92 17.30 -7.24
CA GLU A 283 -8.91 18.74 -7.49
C GLU A 283 -10.06 19.01 -8.47
N PHE A 284 -10.92 19.98 -8.18
CA PHE A 284 -11.99 20.41 -9.08
C PHE A 284 -11.35 20.98 -10.35
N ALA A 285 -10.84 20.12 -11.22
CA ALA A 285 -10.53 20.48 -12.58
C ALA A 285 -11.87 20.77 -13.24
N GLU A 286 -12.01 21.96 -13.83
CA GLU A 286 -13.09 22.32 -14.73
C GLU A 286 -13.23 21.21 -15.79
N GLY A 287 -14.16 20.27 -15.58
CA GLY A 287 -14.22 19.03 -16.36
C GLY A 287 -13.98 17.77 -15.54
N GLY A 288 -14.70 17.64 -14.42
CA GLY A 288 -14.81 16.38 -13.68
C GLY A 288 -15.18 15.18 -14.58
N PRO A 289 -15.15 13.95 -14.02
CA PRO A 289 -15.01 12.66 -14.73
C PRO A 289 -16.15 12.25 -15.65
N LEU A 290 -17.15 13.11 -15.80
CA LEU A 290 -18.18 13.00 -16.82
C LEU A 290 -17.77 13.93 -17.96
N ASN A 291 -16.96 13.43 -18.89
CA ASN A 291 -16.76 14.10 -20.17
C ASN A 291 -18.04 13.93 -21.01
N CYS A 292 -19.12 14.58 -20.60
CA CYS A 292 -20.41 14.57 -21.31
C CYS A 292 -20.30 15.17 -22.71
N GLN A 293 -19.29 16.01 -22.93
CA GLN A 293 -18.96 16.62 -24.22
C GLN A 293 -18.56 15.55 -25.26
N SER A 294 -18.13 14.36 -24.82
CA SER A 294 -17.87 13.22 -25.71
C SER A 294 -19.12 12.70 -26.42
N CYS A 295 -20.31 12.94 -25.87
CA CYS A 295 -21.58 12.52 -26.47
C CYS A 295 -22.32 13.71 -27.09
N HIS A 296 -22.41 14.86 -26.41
CA HIS A 296 -22.99 16.09 -26.98
C HIS A 296 -22.28 17.36 -26.46
N PRO A 297 -21.78 18.24 -27.34
CA PRO A 297 -21.31 19.56 -26.94
C PRO A 297 -22.52 20.41 -26.50
N ASP A 298 -22.46 20.93 -25.28
CA ASP A 298 -23.30 22.01 -24.75
C ASP A 298 -24.79 21.76 -24.48
N HIS A 299 -25.30 20.52 -24.45
CA HIS A 299 -26.72 20.32 -24.07
C HIS A 299 -27.06 20.77 -22.63
N HIS A 300 -26.06 20.82 -21.74
CA HIS A 300 -26.23 21.17 -20.32
C HIS A 300 -25.45 22.44 -19.93
N TRP A 301 -25.22 23.38 -20.85
CA TRP A 301 -24.38 24.55 -20.53
C TRP A 301 -25.04 25.47 -19.49
N ALA A 302 -26.35 25.73 -19.60
CA ALA A 302 -27.07 26.64 -18.72
C ALA A 302 -27.20 26.06 -17.30
N GLU A 303 -27.53 24.77 -17.19
CA GLU A 303 -27.61 24.07 -15.92
C GLU A 303 -26.24 23.97 -15.26
N ARG A 304 -25.17 23.72 -16.01
CA ARG A 304 -23.79 23.73 -15.48
C ARG A 304 -23.41 25.11 -14.98
N ALA A 305 -23.61 26.15 -15.78
CA ALA A 305 -23.30 27.54 -15.42
C ALA A 305 -24.03 27.97 -14.13
N MET A 306 -25.33 27.65 -14.03
CA MET A 306 -26.10 27.88 -12.80
C MET A 306 -25.55 27.06 -11.62
N TYR A 307 -25.22 25.80 -11.83
CA TYR A 307 -24.74 24.89 -10.78
C TYR A 307 -23.38 25.30 -10.21
N THR A 308 -22.44 25.64 -11.10
CA THR A 308 -21.09 26.11 -10.79
C THR A 308 -21.06 27.59 -10.42
N GLY A 309 -22.15 28.33 -10.62
CA GLY A 309 -22.25 29.74 -10.32
C GLY A 309 -21.46 30.64 -11.26
N SER A 310 -21.17 30.18 -12.48
CA SER A 310 -20.39 30.90 -13.49
C SER A 310 -21.26 31.33 -14.67
N GLY A 311 -20.77 32.25 -15.51
CA GLY A 311 -21.46 32.69 -16.74
C GLY A 311 -22.40 33.89 -16.61
N GLY A 312 -22.56 34.47 -15.41
CA GLY A 312 -23.27 35.73 -15.22
C GLY A 312 -22.40 36.95 -15.58
N SER A 313 -22.92 37.89 -16.38
CA SER A 313 -22.19 39.11 -16.74
C SER A 313 -22.29 40.16 -15.61
N GLY A 314 -21.15 40.66 -15.13
CA GLY A 314 -21.09 41.73 -14.12
C GLY A 314 -21.51 41.32 -12.70
N VAL A 315 -21.65 40.02 -12.44
CA VAL A 315 -21.94 39.45 -11.13
C VAL A 315 -20.77 38.58 -10.68
N GLU A 316 -20.51 38.55 -9.38
CA GLU A 316 -19.51 37.67 -8.79
C GLU A 316 -19.92 36.19 -8.98
N GLU A 317 -18.94 35.32 -9.14
CA GLU A 317 -19.20 33.87 -9.21
C GLU A 317 -19.78 33.38 -7.89
N MET A 318 -20.96 32.77 -7.96
CA MET A 318 -21.70 32.31 -6.78
C MET A 318 -22.07 30.83 -6.95
N PRO A 319 -21.14 29.90 -6.72
CA PRO A 319 -21.41 28.47 -6.84
C PRO A 319 -22.52 28.01 -5.89
N SER A 320 -23.32 27.06 -6.33
CA SER A 320 -24.34 26.45 -5.47
C SER A 320 -23.68 25.70 -4.29
N LEU A 321 -24.39 25.62 -3.16
CA LEU A 321 -23.91 24.82 -2.01
C LEU A 321 -23.70 23.35 -2.38
N MET A 322 -24.47 22.82 -3.33
CA MET A 322 -24.31 21.48 -3.88
C MET A 322 -22.99 21.32 -4.63
N PHE A 323 -22.63 22.30 -5.47
CA PHE A 323 -21.35 22.31 -6.17
C PHE A 323 -20.17 22.43 -5.20
N VAL A 324 -20.24 23.36 -4.23
CA VAL A 324 -19.23 23.52 -3.17
C VAL A 324 -19.07 22.23 -2.36
N GLY A 325 -20.17 21.49 -2.16
CA GLY A 325 -20.18 20.19 -1.49
C GLY A 325 -19.76 19.00 -2.34
N SER A 326 -19.24 19.22 -3.56
CA SER A 326 -18.81 18.18 -4.50
C SER A 326 -19.92 17.22 -4.94
N VAL A 327 -21.19 17.61 -4.82
CA VAL A 327 -22.29 16.81 -5.35
C VAL A 327 -22.16 16.74 -6.88
N THR A 328 -22.10 15.53 -7.43
CA THR A 328 -21.91 15.33 -8.87
C THR A 328 -23.24 15.26 -9.60
N CYS A 329 -23.26 15.42 -10.92
CA CYS A 329 -24.49 15.28 -11.72
C CYS A 329 -25.20 13.92 -11.50
N ARG A 330 -24.41 12.87 -11.22
CA ARG A 330 -24.91 11.51 -10.95
C ARG A 330 -25.69 11.40 -9.63
N ALA A 331 -25.55 12.37 -8.73
CA ALA A 331 -26.34 12.43 -7.51
C ALA A 331 -27.83 12.63 -7.80
N CYS A 332 -28.13 13.44 -8.82
CA CYS A 332 -29.50 13.68 -9.27
C CYS A 332 -29.89 12.71 -10.38
N HIS A 333 -28.97 12.40 -11.31
CA HIS A 333 -29.22 11.52 -12.46
C HIS A 333 -29.00 10.05 -12.10
N THR A 334 -29.96 9.49 -11.37
CA THR A 334 -29.88 8.13 -10.82
C THR A 334 -30.57 7.07 -11.69
N VAL A 335 -31.52 7.45 -12.54
CA VAL A 335 -32.32 6.52 -13.36
C VAL A 335 -31.66 6.30 -14.72
N GLN A 336 -31.26 5.07 -15.05
CA GLN A 336 -30.74 4.75 -16.38
C GLN A 336 -31.89 4.67 -17.39
N ILE A 337 -31.82 5.46 -18.45
CA ILE A 337 -32.89 5.54 -19.48
C ILE A 337 -32.47 5.02 -20.85
N GLY A 338 -31.20 4.67 -21.03
CA GLY A 338 -30.72 4.08 -22.28
C GLY A 338 -29.22 3.83 -22.29
N ASP A 339 -28.78 3.08 -23.29
CA ASP A 339 -27.39 2.80 -23.59
C ASP A 339 -27.00 3.44 -24.92
N HIS A 340 -25.86 4.11 -24.96
CA HIS A 340 -25.23 4.65 -26.15
C HIS A 340 -23.87 3.98 -26.37
N LEU A 341 -23.36 4.01 -27.60
CA LEU A 341 -22.05 3.43 -27.96
C LEU A 341 -20.88 3.96 -27.11
N SER A 342 -21.04 5.17 -26.57
CA SER A 342 -20.04 5.90 -25.77
C SER A 342 -20.38 5.96 -24.27
N GLY A 343 -21.46 5.33 -23.80
CA GLY A 343 -21.80 5.31 -22.38
C GLY A 343 -23.28 5.10 -22.07
N ARG A 344 -23.63 5.12 -20.79
CA ARG A 344 -25.02 5.00 -20.31
C ARG A 344 -25.63 6.37 -20.09
N ILE A 345 -26.90 6.52 -20.47
CA ILE A 345 -27.65 7.77 -20.30
C ILE A 345 -28.48 7.66 -19.02
N TYR A 346 -28.38 8.69 -18.18
CA TYR A 346 -29.12 8.77 -16.93
C TYR A 346 -29.97 10.03 -16.86
N GLN A 347 -31.15 9.89 -16.28
CA GLN A 347 -32.11 10.98 -16.07
C GLN A 347 -32.32 11.19 -14.57
N ALA A 348 -32.52 12.45 -14.19
CA ALA A 348 -32.99 12.80 -12.86
C ALA A 348 -34.51 12.66 -12.75
N ASP A 349 -34.98 12.38 -11.54
CA ASP A 349 -36.40 12.39 -11.20
C ASP A 349 -36.62 13.09 -9.84
N GLY A 350 -37.88 13.35 -9.49
CA GLY A 350 -38.21 13.94 -8.20
C GLY A 350 -37.83 13.06 -7.00
N ALA A 351 -37.67 11.75 -7.21
CA ALA A 351 -37.24 10.83 -6.15
C ALA A 351 -35.78 11.09 -5.74
N ALA A 352 -34.90 11.44 -6.68
CA ALA A 352 -33.52 11.81 -6.40
C ALA A 352 -33.42 13.03 -5.45
N CYS A 353 -34.31 14.02 -5.63
CA CYS A 353 -34.38 15.20 -4.75
C CYS A 353 -34.89 14.83 -3.35
N VAL A 354 -35.98 14.06 -3.30
CA VAL A 354 -36.60 13.60 -2.05
C VAL A 354 -35.65 12.77 -1.20
N TYR A 355 -34.79 11.98 -1.85
CA TYR A 355 -33.83 11.13 -1.18
C TYR A 355 -32.90 11.91 -0.23
N CYS A 356 -32.43 13.08 -0.66
CA CYS A 356 -31.53 13.92 0.14
C CYS A 356 -32.27 15.01 0.92
N HIS A 357 -33.39 15.54 0.42
CA HIS A 357 -34.04 16.74 0.97
C HIS A 357 -35.42 16.52 1.60
N GLY A 358 -35.98 15.31 1.47
CA GLY A 358 -37.32 14.98 1.96
C GLY A 358 -38.45 15.31 0.99
N GLU A 359 -39.67 14.89 1.32
CA GLU A 359 -40.85 14.92 0.42
C GLU A 359 -41.19 16.32 -0.11
N GLY A 360 -40.88 17.38 0.64
CA GLY A 360 -41.13 18.77 0.22
C GLY A 360 -40.34 19.22 -1.01
N TYR A 361 -39.32 18.46 -1.42
CA TYR A 361 -38.50 18.78 -2.59
C TYR A 361 -38.94 18.05 -3.87
N ARG A 362 -39.98 17.22 -3.83
CA ARG A 362 -40.50 16.55 -5.04
C ARG A 362 -41.04 17.58 -6.05
N SER A 363 -41.80 18.57 -5.57
CA SER A 363 -42.39 19.61 -6.42
C SER A 363 -41.35 20.51 -7.07
N LEU A 364 -40.22 20.76 -6.39
CA LEU A 364 -39.13 21.58 -6.94
C LEU A 364 -38.57 21.00 -8.24
N PHE A 365 -38.48 19.66 -8.35
CA PHE A 365 -38.07 19.00 -9.58
C PHE A 365 -39.08 19.21 -10.72
N GLU A 366 -40.38 19.13 -10.40
CA GLU A 366 -41.45 19.36 -11.37
C GLU A 366 -41.45 20.82 -11.87
N ASP A 367 -41.23 21.78 -10.96
CA ASP A 367 -41.10 23.20 -11.28
C ASP A 367 -39.91 23.45 -12.22
N TRP A 368 -38.75 22.88 -11.95
CA TRP A 368 -37.57 23.00 -12.82
C TRP A 368 -37.79 22.36 -14.19
N GLY A 369 -38.49 21.22 -14.24
CA GLY A 369 -38.84 20.55 -15.49
C GLY A 369 -39.81 21.31 -16.37
N THR A 370 -40.53 22.31 -15.84
CA THR A 370 -41.41 23.20 -16.62
C THR A 370 -40.73 24.50 -17.03
N ALA A 371 -39.81 25.03 -16.22
CA ALA A 371 -39.04 26.24 -16.52
C ALA A 371 -38.00 26.07 -17.64
N GLY A 372 -37.45 24.86 -17.85
CA GLY A 372 -36.47 24.58 -18.92
C GLY A 372 -37.07 24.29 -20.30
N ARG A 373 -38.39 24.40 -20.47
CA ARG A 373 -39.12 24.14 -21.73
C ARG A 373 -39.75 25.39 -22.35
N SER A 374 -39.56 26.56 -21.75
CA SER A 374 -39.86 27.88 -22.29
C SER A 374 -38.58 28.56 -22.76
#